data_AF-A0A0Q0VPP7-F1
#
_entry.id   AF-A0A0Q0VPP7-F1
#
_cell.length_a   1.000
_cell.length_b   1.000
_cell.length_c   1.000
_cell.angle_alpha   90.00
_cell.angle_beta   90.00
_cell.angle_gamma   90.00
#
_symmetry.space_group_name_H-M   'P 1'
#
loop_
_entity.id
_entity.type
_entity.pdbx_description
1 polymer ?
#
loop_
_entity_poly.entity_id
_entity_poly.type
_entity_poly.pdbx_seq_one_letter_code
_entity_poly.pdbx_strand_id
1 'polypeptide(L)'
;MRHIKIYLILIILLILPAIVFAGESAIFTWNPNTETDLAGYRLYQSAVSGQYTFGAASAVADITAGTETVSLENVPDGTWYWVLTAYDASGHESGPSNEVTLAIDTTPPDSPTGLSAIIQRIVSFFRSIFGGLRLG
;
A
#
# COMPACT_ATOMS: atom_id res chain seq x y z
N MET A 1 19.92 -24.51 -35.72
CA MET A 1 20.43 -23.80 -34.52
C MET A 1 19.62 -22.56 -34.10
N ARG A 2 18.60 -22.09 -34.86
CA ARG A 2 17.77 -20.92 -34.48
C ARG A 2 16.66 -21.22 -33.46
N HIS A 3 16.19 -22.47 -33.37
CA HIS A 3 15.10 -22.84 -32.45
C HIS A 3 15.58 -23.02 -30.99
N ILE A 4 16.81 -23.47 -30.75
CA ILE A 4 17.34 -23.70 -29.39
C ILE A 4 17.40 -22.41 -28.55
N LYS A 5 17.62 -21.25 -29.18
CA LYS A 5 17.67 -19.94 -28.52
C LYS A 5 16.29 -19.47 -28.05
N ILE A 6 15.23 -19.78 -28.80
CA ILE A 6 13.84 -19.45 -28.42
C ILE A 6 13.39 -20.32 -27.23
N TYR A 7 13.72 -21.61 -27.23
CA TYR A 7 13.42 -22.48 -26.09
C TYR A 7 14.20 -22.07 -24.83
N LEU A 8 15.46 -21.64 -24.95
CA LEU A 8 16.23 -21.11 -23.83
C LEU A 8 15.63 -19.82 -23.24
N ILE A 9 15.16 -18.88 -24.08
CA ILE A 9 14.49 -17.65 -23.61
C ILE A 9 13.14 -17.96 -22.94
N LEU A 10 12.35 -18.87 -23.51
CA LEU A 10 11.06 -19.29 -22.93
C LEU A 10 11.23 -20.06 -21.63
N ILE A 11 12.26 -20.90 -21.52
CA ILE A 11 12.58 -21.61 -20.28
C ILE A 11 13.05 -20.61 -19.23
N ILE A 12 13.96 -19.67 -19.54
CA ILE A 12 14.39 -18.61 -18.60
C ILE A 12 13.20 -17.79 -18.11
N LEU A 13 12.24 -17.44 -18.97
CA LEU A 13 11.01 -16.73 -18.57
C LEU A 13 10.08 -17.57 -17.66
N LEU A 14 10.21 -18.90 -17.68
CA LEU A 14 9.40 -19.86 -16.90
C LEU A 14 10.04 -20.24 -15.55
N ILE A 15 11.35 -20.04 -15.37
CA ILE A 15 12.11 -20.35 -14.13
C ILE A 15 12.63 -19.12 -13.39
N LEU A 16 12.47 -17.90 -13.93
CA LEU A 16 12.63 -16.71 -13.08
C LEU A 16 11.49 -16.74 -12.05
N PRO A 17 11.76 -16.69 -10.73
CA PRO A 17 10.68 -16.32 -9.82
C PRO A 17 10.17 -14.97 -10.33
N ALA A 18 8.87 -14.88 -10.63
CA ALA A 18 8.24 -13.58 -10.67
C ALA A 18 8.55 -13.00 -9.28
N ILE A 19 9.40 -11.98 -9.23
CA ILE A 19 9.62 -11.25 -8.00
C ILE A 19 8.31 -10.48 -7.81
N VAL A 20 7.35 -11.13 -7.17
CA VAL A 20 6.10 -10.50 -6.76
C VAL A 20 6.52 -9.63 -5.59
N PHE A 21 6.83 -8.37 -5.87
CA PHE A 21 6.86 -7.38 -4.83
C PHE A 21 5.40 -7.15 -4.41
N ALA A 22 5.04 -7.69 -3.25
CA ALA A 22 3.80 -7.32 -2.59
C ALA A 22 4.05 -5.96 -1.94
N GLY A 23 3.43 -4.92 -2.46
CA GLY A 23 3.54 -3.58 -1.93
C GLY A 23 2.52 -2.65 -2.57
N GLU A 24 2.20 -1.57 -1.88
CA GLU A 24 1.29 -0.54 -2.37
C GLU A 24 2.08 0.62 -3.01
N SER A 25 1.36 1.45 -3.77
CA SER A 25 1.89 2.72 -4.27
C SER A 25 1.75 3.79 -3.18
N ALA A 26 2.85 4.47 -2.86
CA ALA A 26 2.85 5.60 -1.94
C ALA A 26 3.12 6.89 -2.71
N ILE A 27 2.18 7.84 -2.64
CA ILE A 27 2.28 9.14 -3.30
C ILE A 27 2.56 10.21 -2.26
N PHE A 28 3.62 10.98 -2.49
CA PHE A 28 4.03 12.10 -1.65
C PHE A 28 3.87 13.40 -2.42
N THR A 29 3.27 14.39 -1.79
CA THR A 29 3.10 15.74 -2.36
C THR A 29 3.62 16.79 -1.39
N TRP A 30 4.22 17.86 -1.93
CA TRP A 30 4.76 18.96 -1.14
C TRP A 30 4.64 20.27 -1.90
N ASN A 31 4.79 21.39 -1.17
CA ASN A 31 4.91 22.70 -1.79
C ASN A 31 6.36 22.91 -2.22
N PRO A 32 6.65 23.14 -3.51
CA PRO A 32 8.02 23.34 -3.95
C PRO A 32 8.63 24.61 -3.35
N ASN A 33 9.92 24.52 -3.02
CA ASN A 33 10.72 25.69 -2.74
C ASN A 33 10.99 26.53 -4.01
N THR A 34 11.49 27.76 -3.81
CA THR A 34 11.61 28.79 -4.88
C THR A 34 13.00 29.43 -4.96
N GLU A 35 13.99 28.88 -4.28
CA GLU A 35 15.35 29.39 -4.33
C GLU A 35 15.94 29.23 -5.74
N THR A 36 16.74 30.20 -6.16
CA THR A 36 17.27 30.25 -7.53
C THR A 36 18.31 29.18 -7.81
N ASP A 37 18.96 28.67 -6.76
CA ASP A 37 20.00 27.65 -6.79
C ASP A 37 19.47 26.25 -6.42
N LEU A 38 18.16 26.11 -6.21
CA LEU A 38 17.52 24.82 -5.96
C LEU A 38 17.74 23.87 -7.14
N ALA A 39 18.35 22.72 -6.86
CA ALA A 39 18.55 21.67 -7.85
C ALA A 39 17.50 20.57 -7.75
N GLY A 40 17.01 20.27 -6.55
CA GLY A 40 16.00 19.24 -6.36
C GLY A 40 15.71 18.88 -4.92
N TYR A 41 15.13 17.71 -4.74
CA TYR A 41 14.74 17.12 -3.47
C TYR A 41 15.23 15.68 -3.36
N ARG A 42 15.41 15.23 -2.11
CA ARG A 42 15.72 13.84 -1.80
C ARG A 42 14.69 13.33 -0.80
N LEU A 43 14.05 12.22 -1.16
CA LEU A 43 13.12 11.51 -0.29
C LEU A 43 13.88 10.43 0.46
N TYR A 44 13.68 10.38 1.78
CA TYR A 44 14.27 9.38 2.66
C TYR A 44 13.19 8.55 3.30
N GLN A 45 13.49 7.28 3.54
CA GLN A 45 12.64 6.32 4.22
C GLN A 45 13.36 5.76 5.44
N SER A 46 12.61 5.47 6.50
CA SER A 46 13.09 4.71 7.65
C SER A 46 12.02 3.78 8.19
N ALA A 47 12.44 2.67 8.80
CA ALA A 47 11.57 1.80 9.60
C ALA A 47 11.43 2.31 11.06
N VAL A 48 12.20 3.33 11.44
CA VAL A 48 12.21 3.89 12.81
C VAL A 48 12.07 5.40 12.73
N SER A 49 11.05 5.94 13.40
CA SER A 49 10.78 7.37 13.48
C SER A 49 12.03 8.16 13.92
N GLY A 50 12.31 9.24 13.20
CA GLY A 50 13.41 10.17 13.47
C GLY A 50 14.81 9.62 13.18
N GLN A 51 14.95 8.43 12.59
CA GLN A 51 16.25 7.83 12.27
C GLN A 51 16.49 7.80 10.77
N TYR A 52 17.31 8.73 10.27
CA TYR A 52 17.61 8.85 8.83
C TYR A 52 19.11 8.91 8.57
N THR A 53 19.53 8.31 7.45
CA THR A 53 20.85 8.55 6.87
C THR A 53 20.66 9.45 5.65
N PHE A 54 21.17 10.68 5.73
CA PHE A 54 21.06 11.66 4.66
C PHE A 54 22.16 11.51 3.60
N GLY A 55 22.04 12.22 2.47
CA GLY A 55 22.93 12.09 1.32
C GLY A 55 22.31 11.38 0.12
N ALA A 56 22.82 11.68 -1.08
CA ALA A 56 22.35 11.15 -2.36
C ALA A 56 22.28 9.62 -2.41
N ALA A 57 23.28 8.94 -1.83
CA ALA A 57 23.38 7.48 -1.87
C ALA A 57 22.35 6.78 -0.98
N SER A 58 21.74 7.49 -0.04
CA SER A 58 20.78 6.96 0.93
C SER A 58 19.34 7.33 0.59
N ALA A 59 19.13 8.27 -0.35
CA ALA A 59 17.80 8.67 -0.77
C ALA A 59 17.11 7.53 -1.53
N VAL A 60 15.82 7.32 -1.24
CA VAL A 60 14.99 6.37 -1.99
C VAL A 60 14.48 6.97 -3.31
N ALA A 61 14.49 8.30 -3.42
CA ALA A 61 14.27 9.02 -4.66
C ALA A 61 15.06 10.33 -4.67
N ASP A 62 15.63 10.66 -5.83
CA ASP A 62 16.26 11.96 -6.13
C ASP A 62 15.39 12.63 -7.20
N ILE A 63 14.89 13.83 -6.90
CA ILE A 63 13.74 14.46 -7.56
C ILE A 63 14.17 15.85 -8.03
N THR A 64 13.96 16.16 -9.30
CA THR A 64 14.36 17.46 -9.87
C THR A 64 13.53 18.63 -9.33
N ALA A 65 14.14 19.81 -9.22
CA ALA A 65 13.45 21.06 -8.87
C ALA A 65 12.21 21.32 -9.75
N GLY A 66 11.21 21.98 -9.18
CA GLY A 66 9.93 22.25 -9.85
C GLY A 66 8.95 21.06 -9.89
N THR A 67 9.32 19.92 -9.29
CA THR A 67 8.40 18.81 -9.06
C THR A 67 7.71 18.98 -7.71
N GLU A 68 6.43 18.62 -7.63
CA GLU A 68 5.59 18.76 -6.42
C GLU A 68 5.02 17.42 -5.94
N THR A 69 5.29 16.35 -6.67
CA THR A 69 4.77 15.00 -6.39
C THR A 69 5.76 13.91 -6.79
N VAL A 70 5.83 12.84 -6.01
CA VAL A 70 6.57 11.61 -6.35
C VAL A 70 5.76 10.40 -5.91
N SER A 71 5.75 9.35 -6.74
CA SER A 71 5.15 8.05 -6.43
C SER A 71 6.22 6.99 -6.28
N LEU A 72 6.22 6.28 -5.15
CA LEU A 72 7.01 5.08 -4.95
C LEU A 72 6.11 3.85 -5.15
N GLU A 73 6.51 2.98 -6.07
CA GLU A 73 5.81 1.73 -6.32
C GLU A 73 6.40 0.60 -5.48
N ASN A 74 5.58 -0.40 -5.18
CA ASN A 74 5.98 -1.61 -4.46
C ASN A 74 6.55 -1.33 -3.07
N VAL A 75 5.97 -0.40 -2.31
CA VAL A 75 6.36 -0.16 -0.92
C VAL A 75 5.86 -1.34 -0.08
N PRO A 76 6.74 -2.09 0.60
CA PRO A 76 6.36 -3.32 1.28
C PRO A 76 5.51 -3.04 2.53
N ASP A 77 4.74 -4.04 2.93
CA ASP A 77 3.98 -4.06 4.18
C ASP A 77 4.86 -3.67 5.38
N GLY A 78 4.28 -2.92 6.30
CA GLY A 78 4.97 -2.40 7.48
C GLY A 78 4.63 -0.94 7.77
N THR A 79 5.16 -0.45 8.88
CA THR A 79 5.12 0.97 9.22
C THR A 79 6.43 1.63 8.82
N TRP A 80 6.32 2.68 8.04
CA TRP A 80 7.46 3.39 7.46
C TRP A 80 7.31 4.89 7.72
N TYR A 81 8.46 5.56 7.76
CA TYR A 81 8.58 6.98 8.06
C TYR A 81 9.35 7.67 6.94
N TRP A 82 8.88 8.83 6.50
CA TRP A 82 9.49 9.57 5.40
C TRP A 82 9.71 11.03 5.72
N VAL A 83 10.82 11.55 5.20
CA VAL A 83 11.15 12.98 5.19
C VAL A 83 11.69 13.36 3.82
N LEU A 84 11.53 14.62 3.47
CA LEU A 84 12.06 15.23 2.25
C LEU A 84 13.12 16.28 2.63
N THR A 85 14.26 16.29 1.95
CA THR A 85 15.19 17.43 1.98
C THR A 85 15.22 18.10 0.62
N ALA A 86 15.52 19.40 0.58
CA ALA A 86 15.92 20.10 -0.64
C ALA A 86 17.44 20.07 -0.77
N TYR A 87 17.97 20.15 -1.99
CA TYR A 87 19.39 20.35 -2.22
C TYR A 87 19.67 21.37 -3.34
N ASP A 88 20.75 22.13 -3.17
CA ASP A 88 21.19 23.14 -4.13
C ASP A 88 22.05 22.56 -5.27
N ALA A 89 22.37 23.37 -6.27
CA ALA A 89 23.23 22.97 -7.41
C ALA A 89 24.68 22.60 -7.01
N SER A 90 25.11 22.94 -5.79
CA SER A 90 26.40 22.54 -5.22
C SER A 90 26.31 21.24 -4.41
N GLY A 91 25.11 20.69 -4.22
CA GLY A 91 24.84 19.48 -3.46
C GLY A 91 24.66 19.69 -1.96
N HIS A 92 24.52 20.92 -1.46
CA HIS A 92 24.20 21.15 -0.05
C HIS A 92 22.74 20.82 0.22
N GLU A 93 22.50 19.92 1.17
CA GLU A 93 21.16 19.53 1.60
C GLU A 93 20.65 20.44 2.72
N SER A 94 19.35 20.74 2.69
CA SER A 94 18.62 21.41 3.75
C SER A 94 18.40 20.50 4.96
N GLY A 95 17.79 21.04 6.03
CA GLY A 95 17.13 20.21 7.04
C GLY A 95 15.94 19.43 6.45
N PRO A 96 15.50 18.34 7.11
CA PRO A 96 14.36 17.56 6.68
C PRO A 96 13.04 18.32 6.87
N SER A 97 12.04 17.93 6.07
CA SER A 97 10.64 18.30 6.26
C SER A 97 10.08 17.76 7.59
N ASN A 98 8.78 18.00 7.85
CA ASN A 98 8.07 17.17 8.81
C ASN A 98 8.10 15.70 8.35
N GLU A 99 8.13 14.81 9.33
CA GLU A 99 8.03 13.38 9.10
C GLU A 99 6.58 12.99 8.76
N VAL A 100 6.41 12.05 7.84
CA VAL A 100 5.13 11.43 7.49
C VAL A 100 5.22 9.92 7.75
N THR A 101 4.13 9.32 8.23
CA THR A 101 4.04 7.88 8.52
C THR A 101 2.93 7.26 7.69
N LEU A 102 3.21 6.08 7.13
CA LEU A 102 2.25 5.22 6.45
C LEU A 102 2.41 3.80 6.99
N ALA A 103 1.27 3.16 7.26
CA ALA A 103 1.19 1.74 7.56
C ALA A 103 0.57 1.05 6.35
N ILE A 104 1.31 0.11 5.76
CA ILE A 104 0.89 -0.65 4.60
C ILE A 104 0.61 -2.08 5.08
N ASP A 105 -0.57 -2.58 4.73
CA ASP A 105 -1.03 -3.92 5.03
C ASP A 105 -1.78 -4.46 3.80
N THR A 106 -1.12 -5.34 3.06
CA THR A 106 -1.71 -6.00 1.89
C THR A 106 -2.29 -7.36 2.24
N THR A 107 -2.33 -7.74 3.53
CA THR A 107 -2.85 -9.03 3.97
C THR A 107 -4.39 -8.99 4.07
N PRO A 108 -5.12 -9.81 3.30
CA PRO A 108 -6.58 -9.87 3.43
C PRO A 108 -6.99 -10.48 4.77
N PRO A 109 -8.16 -10.11 5.33
CA PRO A 109 -8.70 -10.78 6.50
C PRO A 109 -9.07 -12.24 6.21
N ASP A 110 -9.08 -13.07 7.25
CA ASP A 110 -9.53 -14.45 7.16
C ASP A 110 -11.00 -14.55 6.73
N SER A 111 -11.34 -15.65 6.06
CA SER A 111 -12.73 -15.94 5.68
C SER A 111 -13.62 -16.11 6.93
N PRO A 112 -14.85 -15.54 6.94
CA PRO A 112 -15.78 -15.76 8.04
C PRO A 112 -16.09 -17.25 8.26
N THR A 113 -16.18 -17.67 9.52
CA THR A 113 -16.55 -19.04 9.92
C THR A 113 -17.89 -19.05 10.66
N GLY A 114 -18.55 -20.22 10.73
CA GLY A 114 -19.80 -20.37 11.51
C GLY A 114 -21.08 -19.88 10.83
N LEU A 115 -21.06 -19.65 9.51
CA LEU A 115 -22.26 -19.31 8.75
C LEU A 115 -23.27 -20.47 8.85
N SER A 116 -24.43 -20.21 9.45
CA SER A 116 -25.54 -21.15 9.56
C SER A 116 -26.85 -20.48 9.15
N ALA A 117 -27.77 -21.27 8.61
CA ALA A 117 -29.10 -20.82 8.20
C ALA A 117 -30.17 -21.75 8.77
N ILE A 118 -31.29 -21.19 9.22
CA ILE A 118 -32.48 -21.94 9.61
C ILE A 118 -33.67 -21.46 8.78
N ILE A 119 -34.45 -22.39 8.24
CA ILE A 119 -35.73 -22.07 7.62
C ILE A 119 -36.76 -21.96 8.75
N GLN A 120 -37.30 -20.77 9.00
CA GLN A 120 -38.43 -20.61 9.90
C GLN A 120 -39.73 -20.95 9.15
N ARG A 121 -40.27 -22.14 9.39
CA ARG A 121 -41.66 -22.43 9.02
C ARG A 121 -42.55 -21.79 10.09
N ILE A 122 -43.23 -20.69 9.75
CA ILE A 122 -44.35 -20.21 10.56
C ILE A 122 -45.43 -21.29 10.48
N VAL A 123 -45.58 -22.09 11.54
CA VAL A 123 -46.78 -22.92 11.71
C VAL A 123 -47.86 -21.99 12.23
N SER A 124 -48.76 -21.56 11.35
CA SER A 124 -49.98 -20.87 11.75
C SER A 124 -50.82 -21.86 12.57
N PHE A 125 -50.80 -21.72 13.89
CA PHE A 125 -51.74 -22.42 14.75
C PHE A 125 -53.14 -21.87 14.45
N PHE A 126 -53.90 -22.55 13.60
CA PHE A 126 -55.35 -22.40 13.61
C PHE A 126 -55.83 -22.91 14.97
N ARG A 127 -56.16 -22.00 15.89
CA ARG A 127 -56.95 -22.34 17.08
C ARG A 127 -58.34 -22.75 16.60
N SER A 128 -58.50 -24.02 16.22
CA SER A 128 -59.81 -24.65 16.14
C SER A 128 -60.26 -24.96 17.57
N ILE A 129 -60.97 -24.02 18.18
CA ILE A 129 -61.77 -24.32 19.38
C ILE A 129 -63.21 -24.50 18.89
N PHE A 130 -63.52 -25.70 18.41
CA PHE A 130 -64.88 -26.19 18.52
C PHE A 130 -64.99 -26.91 19.87
N GLY A 131 -65.67 -26.27 20.81
CA GLY A 131 -66.07 -26.86 22.09
C GLY A 131 -67.29 -26.10 22.58
N GLY A 132 -68.47 -26.69 22.36
CA GLY A 132 -69.75 -26.01 22.42
C GLY A 132 -70.27 -25.66 23.81
N LEU A 133 -71.32 -24.84 23.81
CA LEU A 133 -72.32 -24.83 24.86
C LEU A 133 -73.70 -25.00 24.22
N ARG A 134 -74.41 -26.00 24.72
CA ARG A 134 -75.76 -26.40 24.35
C ARG A 134 -76.74 -25.75 25.35
N LEU A 135 -77.92 -25.40 24.83
CA LEU A 135 -79.20 -25.15 25.51
C LEU A 135 -79.52 -23.73 26.01
N GLY A 136 -80.62 -23.24 25.44
CA GLY A 136 -81.50 -22.13 25.81
C GLY A 136 -82.67 -22.17 24.85
#